data_AF-A0A2E7X9X2-F1
#
_entry.id   AF-A0A2E7X9X2-F1
#
_cell.length_a   1.000
_cell.length_b   1.000
_cell.length_c   1.000
_cell.angle_alpha   90.00
_cell.angle_beta   90.00
_cell.angle_gamma   90.00
#
_symmetry.space_group_name_H-M   'P 1'
#
loop_
_entity.id
_entity.type
_entity.pdbx_description
1 polymer ?
#
loop_
_entity_poly.entity_id
_entity_poly.type
_entity_poly.pdbx_seq_one_letter_code
_entity_poly.pdbx_strand_id
1 'polypeptide(L)'
;MDAVRIFLHLLGVCGWVGGQIVMMALVPILRKVSTDAPRLAAARFGQVAWACFGLAVVTGVWGLAAVDLADKPSGYHVTLLVKLLLVGISGAAAGIHGTTNSVPVRGATGAVGGFAALGALLAGAVLGA
;
A
#
# COMPACT_ATOMS: atom_id res chain seq x y z
N MET A 1 3.29 -4.36 -24.06
CA MET A 1 3.11 -3.28 -23.05
C MET A 1 2.96 -3.83 -21.64
N ASP A 2 2.64 -5.12 -21.46
CA ASP A 2 2.39 -5.71 -20.13
C ASP A 2 3.61 -5.72 -19.21
N ALA A 3 4.81 -6.02 -19.72
CA ALA A 3 6.02 -6.07 -18.89
C ALA A 3 6.32 -4.74 -18.19
N VAL A 4 6.19 -3.61 -18.90
CA VAL A 4 6.41 -2.27 -18.34
C VAL A 4 5.35 -1.94 -17.28
N ARG A 5 4.08 -2.20 -17.57
CA ARG A 5 2.98 -2.00 -16.60
C ARG A 5 3.22 -2.81 -15.33
N ILE A 6 3.53 -4.10 -15.48
CA ILE A 6 3.76 -5.01 -14.35
C ILE A 6 4.99 -4.56 -13.55
N PHE A 7 6.10 -4.26 -14.21
CA PHE A 7 7.31 -3.73 -13.55
C PHE A 7 7.02 -2.49 -12.71
N LEU A 8 6.34 -1.49 -13.28
CA LEU A 8 6.00 -0.26 -12.58
C LEU A 8 5.02 -0.49 -11.43
N HIS A 9 4.04 -1.39 -11.61
CA HIS A 9 3.10 -1.75 -10.56
C HIS A 9 3.83 -2.41 -9.38
N LEU A 10 4.69 -3.39 -9.66
CA LEU A 10 5.50 -4.06 -8.64
C LEU A 10 6.45 -3.10 -7.94
N LEU A 11 7.08 -2.18 -8.67
CA LEU A 11 7.91 -1.13 -8.08
C LEU A 11 7.12 -0.26 -7.09
N GLY A 12 5.91 0.18 -7.47
CA GLY A 12 5.02 0.93 -6.59
C GLY A 12 4.59 0.12 -5.37
N VAL A 13 4.22 -1.14 -5.57
CA VAL A 13 3.82 -2.07 -4.49
C VAL A 13 4.98 -2.33 -3.52
N CYS A 14 6.20 -2.54 -4.01
CA CYS A 14 7.39 -2.73 -3.18
C CYS A 14 7.69 -1.48 -2.33
N GLY A 15 7.62 -0.30 -2.92
CA GLY A 15 7.84 0.96 -2.19
C GLY A 15 6.76 1.25 -1.15
N TRP A 16 5.50 0.88 -1.44
CA TRP A 16 4.38 1.06 -0.50
C TRP A 16 4.38 0.01 0.61
N VAL A 17 4.19 -1.27 0.25
CA VAL A 17 4.01 -2.37 1.21
C VAL A 17 5.33 -2.73 1.88
N GLY A 18 6.39 -2.94 1.09
CA GLY A 18 7.72 -3.27 1.60
C GLY A 18 8.30 -2.14 2.45
N GLY A 19 8.11 -0.89 2.00
CA GLY A 19 8.53 0.29 2.74
C GLY A 19 7.88 0.41 4.12
N GLN A 20 6.59 0.09 4.26
CA GLN A 20 5.90 0.08 5.56
C GLN A 20 6.50 -0.95 6.53
N ILE A 21 6.82 -2.16 6.04
CA ILE A 21 7.46 -3.21 6.83
C ILE A 21 8.83 -2.74 7.35
N VAL A 22 9.64 -2.17 6.45
CA VAL A 22 10.97 -1.64 6.81
C VAL A 22 10.85 -0.50 7.83
N MET A 23 9.96 0.46 7.59
CA MET A 23 9.78 1.59 8.50
C MET A 23 9.32 1.13 9.88
N MET A 24 8.38 0.18 9.96
CA MET A 24 7.94 -0.43 11.21
C MET A 24 9.11 -1.03 12.00
N ALA A 25 9.97 -1.80 11.32
CA ALA A 25 11.15 -2.43 11.92
C ALA A 25 12.21 -1.41 12.39
N LEU A 26 12.33 -0.27 11.71
CA LEU A 26 13.31 0.76 12.04
C LEU A 26 12.91 1.65 13.23
N VAL A 27 11.62 1.82 13.52
CA VAL A 27 11.15 2.73 14.58
C VAL A 27 11.85 2.52 15.94
N PRO A 28 12.01 1.29 16.48
CA PRO A 28 12.69 1.08 17.76
C PRO A 28 14.15 1.49 17.75
N ILE A 29 14.83 1.34 16.61
CA ILE A 29 16.25 1.71 16.45
C ILE A 29 16.38 3.23 16.31
N LEU A 30 15.52 3.87 15.52
CA LEU A 30 15.52 5.32 15.36
C LEU A 30 15.30 6.04 16.70
N ARG A 31 14.44 5.50 17.58
CA ARG A 31 14.24 6.04 18.95
C ARG A 31 15.51 6.03 19.80
N LYS A 32 16.46 5.13 19.54
CA LYS A 32 17.76 5.08 20.25
C LYS A 32 18.74 6.15 19.76
N VAL A 33 18.58 6.63 18.52
CA VAL A 33 19.42 7.69 17.96
C VAL A 33 18.99 9.04 18.53
N SER A 34 17.70 9.37 18.45
CA SER A 34 17.10 10.53 19.11
C SER A 34 15.58 10.38 19.19
N THR A 35 14.94 11.15 20.08
CA THR A 35 13.47 11.18 20.20
C THR A 35 12.77 11.67 18.93
N ASP A 36 13.43 12.53 18.15
CA ASP A 36 12.91 13.10 16.90
C ASP A 36 13.18 12.27 15.65
N ALA A 37 14.17 11.38 15.67
CA ALA A 37 14.58 10.60 14.50
C ALA A 37 13.43 9.80 13.83
N PRO A 38 12.54 9.11 14.57
CA PRO A 38 11.40 8.42 13.95
C PRO A 38 10.47 9.36 13.18
N ARG A 39 10.24 10.57 13.69
CA ARG A 39 9.36 11.56 13.06
C ARG A 39 9.94 12.05 11.74
N LEU A 40 11.23 12.39 11.74
CA LEU A 40 11.94 12.87 10.55
C LEU A 40 12.01 11.78 9.46
N ALA A 41 12.33 10.55 9.85
CA ALA A 41 12.33 9.41 8.94
C ALA A 41 10.94 9.13 8.37
N ALA A 42 9.90 9.11 9.20
CA ALA A 42 8.52 8.90 8.77
C ALA A 42 8.04 9.99 7.78
N ALA A 43 8.43 11.25 7.99
CA ALA A 43 8.07 12.34 7.08
C ALA A 43 8.66 12.14 5.68
N ARG A 44 9.95 11.75 5.59
CA ARG A 44 10.60 11.46 4.30
C ARG A 44 10.10 10.17 3.67
N PHE A 45 9.91 9.14 4.47
CA PHE A 45 9.29 7.90 4.03
C PHE A 45 7.90 8.17 3.44
N GLY A 46 7.07 8.99 4.10
CA GLY A 46 5.73 9.33 3.62
C GLY A 46 5.73 9.91 2.21
N GLN A 47 6.66 10.82 1.89
CA GLN A 47 6.77 11.39 0.53
C GLN A 47 7.03 10.32 -0.54
N VAL A 48 7.98 9.41 -0.26
CA VAL A 48 8.32 8.30 -1.17
C VAL A 48 7.17 7.30 -1.26
N ALA A 49 6.61 6.91 -0.11
CA ALA A 49 5.52 5.95 -0.02
C ALA A 49 4.30 6.43 -0.82
N TRP A 50 3.87 7.69 -0.66
CA TRP A 50 2.74 8.24 -1.43
C TRP A 50 2.99 8.25 -2.94
N ALA A 51 4.21 8.54 -3.38
CA ALA A 51 4.57 8.44 -4.80
C ALA A 51 4.47 7.00 -5.30
N CYS A 52 4.96 6.02 -4.53
CA CYS A 52 4.86 4.59 -4.83
C CYS A 52 3.40 4.10 -4.84
N PHE A 53 2.57 4.57 -3.91
CA PHE A 53 1.13 4.28 -3.91
C PHE A 53 0.44 4.83 -5.15
N GLY A 54 0.70 6.10 -5.49
CA GLY A 54 0.19 6.71 -6.71
C GLY A 54 0.58 5.92 -7.95
N LEU A 55 1.84 5.50 -8.05
CA LEU A 55 2.33 4.64 -9.13
C LEU A 55 1.58 3.31 -9.19
N ALA A 56 1.39 2.64 -8.05
CA ALA A 56 0.66 1.38 -7.96
C ALA A 56 -0.82 1.54 -8.37
N VAL A 57 -1.48 2.61 -7.95
CA VAL A 57 -2.87 2.91 -8.30
C VAL A 57 -3.01 3.16 -9.80
N VAL A 58 -2.18 4.05 -10.38
CA VAL A 58 -2.23 4.38 -11.81
C VAL A 58 -2.00 3.14 -12.67
N THR A 59 -0.97 2.35 -12.34
CA THR A 59 -0.67 1.11 -13.07
C THR A 59 -1.68 0.00 -12.83
N GLY A 60 -2.34 -0.01 -11.67
CA GLY A 60 -3.46 -0.92 -11.37
C GLY A 60 -4.69 -0.60 -12.21
N VAL A 61 -5.04 0.68 -12.35
CA VAL A 61 -6.11 1.15 -13.24
C VAL A 61 -5.79 0.83 -14.70
N TRP A 62 -4.54 1.00 -15.13
CA TRP A 62 -4.09 0.54 -16.45
C TRP A 62 -4.27 -0.98 -16.60
N GLY A 63 -4.00 -1.77 -15.54
CA GLY A 63 -4.25 -3.21 -15.54
C GLY A 63 -5.72 -3.56 -15.78
N LEU A 64 -6.64 -2.85 -15.12
CA LEU A 64 -8.09 -3.04 -15.29
C LEU A 64 -8.55 -2.74 -16.72
N ALA A 65 -8.03 -1.68 -17.33
CA ALA A 65 -8.38 -1.30 -18.70
C ALA A 65 -7.82 -2.26 -19.76
N ALA A 66 -6.83 -3.08 -19.40
CA ALA A 66 -6.17 -4.03 -20.31
C ALA A 66 -6.71 -5.47 -20.22
N VAL A 67 -7.61 -5.75 -19.27
CA VAL A 67 -8.20 -7.09 -19.07
C VAL A 67 -9.67 -7.05 -19.50
N ASP A 68 -10.10 -8.06 -20.25
CA ASP A 68 -11.52 -8.28 -20.47
C ASP A 68 -12.15 -8.84 -19.18
N LEU A 69 -12.89 -7.99 -18.48
CA LEU A 69 -13.56 -8.34 -17.23
C LEU A 69 -14.86 -9.11 -17.47
N ALA A 70 -15.49 -9.00 -18.64
CA ALA A 70 -16.79 -9.64 -18.90
C ALA A 70 -16.65 -11.16 -18.96
N ASP A 71 -15.52 -11.65 -19.47
CA ASP A 71 -15.22 -13.08 -19.62
C ASP A 71 -14.64 -13.74 -18.35
N LYS A 72 -14.54 -13.00 -17.24
CA LYS A 72 -13.96 -13.52 -15.99
C LYS A 72 -15.01 -14.20 -15.10
N PRO A 73 -14.65 -15.30 -14.41
CA PRO A 73 -15.57 -15.98 -13.50
C PRO A 73 -15.91 -15.09 -12.29
N SER A 74 -17.05 -15.34 -11.65
CA SER A 74 -17.51 -14.56 -10.48
C SER A 74 -16.48 -14.49 -9.35
N GLY A 75 -15.72 -15.57 -9.12
CA GLY A 75 -14.63 -15.59 -8.15
C GLY A 75 -13.55 -14.54 -8.41
N TYR A 76 -13.20 -14.30 -9.69
CA TYR A 76 -12.24 -13.27 -10.08
C TYR A 76 -12.77 -11.87 -9.74
N HIS A 77 -14.05 -11.59 -10.02
CA HIS A 77 -14.68 -10.30 -9.68
C HIS A 77 -14.72 -10.06 -8.18
N VAL A 78 -15.05 -11.07 -7.38
CA VAL A 78 -15.05 -10.98 -5.91
C VAL A 78 -13.64 -10.67 -5.40
N THR A 79 -12.62 -11.43 -5.83
CA THR A 79 -11.23 -11.18 -5.43
C THR A 79 -10.77 -9.78 -5.85
N LEU A 80 -11.15 -9.34 -7.05
CA LEU A 80 -10.83 -8.01 -7.53
C LEU A 80 -11.50 -6.90 -6.69
N LEU A 81 -12.78 -7.05 -6.36
CA LEU A 81 -13.49 -6.10 -5.49
C LEU A 81 -12.84 -6.01 -4.11
N VAL A 82 -12.53 -7.16 -3.51
CA VAL A 82 -11.82 -7.24 -2.23
C VAL A 82 -10.47 -6.53 -2.32
N LYS A 83 -9.69 -6.79 -3.38
CA LYS A 83 -8.41 -6.10 -3.62
C LYS A 83 -8.59 -4.58 -3.65
N LEU A 84 -9.54 -4.07 -4.42
CA LEU A 84 -9.76 -2.63 -4.59
C LEU A 84 -10.20 -1.96 -3.27
N LEU A 85 -11.08 -2.62 -2.50
CA LEU A 85 -11.46 -2.13 -1.16
C LEU A 85 -10.26 -2.07 -0.23
N LEU A 86 -9.42 -3.10 -0.21
CA LEU A 86 -8.21 -3.15 0.61
C LEU A 86 -7.19 -2.07 0.21
N VAL A 87 -7.01 -1.80 -1.09
CA VAL A 87 -6.19 -0.69 -1.58
C VAL A 87 -6.73 0.65 -1.08
N GLY A 88 -8.05 0.87 -1.18
CA GLY A 88 -8.71 2.08 -0.70
C GLY A 88 -8.56 2.28 0.82
N ILE A 89 -8.79 1.23 1.60
CA ILE A 89 -8.60 1.23 3.06
C ILE A 89 -7.14 1.53 3.41
N SER A 90 -6.18 0.90 2.72
CA SER A 90 -4.75 1.14 2.95
C SER A 90 -4.37 2.60 2.75
N GLY A 91 -4.77 3.20 1.63
CA GLY A 91 -4.53 4.61 1.33
C GLY A 91 -5.22 5.56 2.32
N ALA A 92 -6.51 5.34 2.61
CA ALA A 92 -7.28 6.17 3.53
C ALA A 92 -6.71 6.13 4.96
N ALA A 93 -6.41 4.92 5.46
CA ALA A 93 -5.80 4.74 6.78
C ALA A 93 -4.42 5.40 6.85
N ALA A 94 -3.59 5.31 5.80
CA ALA A 94 -2.31 6.00 5.74
C ALA A 94 -2.47 7.54 5.75
N GLY A 95 -3.49 8.08 5.07
CA GLY A 95 -3.82 9.51 5.11
C GLY A 95 -4.18 9.98 6.51
N ILE A 96 -5.03 9.23 7.22
CA ILE A 96 -5.42 9.55 8.60
C ILE A 96 -4.22 9.38 9.55
N HIS A 97 -3.44 8.31 9.39
CA HIS A 97 -2.23 8.04 10.18
C HIS A 97 -1.23 9.20 10.14
N GLY A 98 -0.99 9.75 8.94
CA GLY A 98 -0.02 10.83 8.72
C GLY A 98 -0.48 12.21 9.19
N THR A 99 -1.78 12.43 9.39
CA THR A 99 -2.37 13.74 9.68
C THR A 99 -2.96 13.86 11.08
N THR A 100 -3.25 12.73 11.74
CA THR A 100 -3.88 12.73 13.07
C THR A 100 -2.92 13.18 14.18
N ASN A 101 -3.45 13.94 15.14
CA ASN A 101 -2.76 14.28 16.39
C ASN A 101 -3.03 13.28 17.53
N SER A 102 -3.94 12.31 17.33
CA SER A 102 -4.32 11.33 18.34
C SER A 102 -3.43 10.08 18.28
N VAL A 103 -2.77 9.74 19.39
CA VAL A 103 -1.88 8.56 19.48
C VAL A 103 -2.63 7.24 19.25
N PRO A 104 -3.80 6.98 19.87
CA PRO A 104 -4.58 5.77 19.59
C PRO A 104 -5.00 5.67 18.12
N VAL A 105 -5.46 6.77 17.53
CA VAL A 105 -5.89 6.79 16.11
C VAL A 105 -4.70 6.51 15.21
N ARG A 106 -3.53 7.10 15.47
CA ARG A 106 -2.31 6.84 14.71
C ARG A 106 -1.91 5.36 14.77
N GLY A 107 -1.96 4.74 15.95
CA GLY A 107 -1.68 3.31 16.11
C GLY A 107 -2.65 2.43 15.33
N ALA A 108 -3.96 2.66 15.52
CA ALA A 108 -5.01 1.88 14.86
C ALA A 108 -4.95 1.98 13.33
N THR A 109 -4.82 3.20 12.80
CA THR A 109 -4.72 3.43 11.35
C THR A 109 -3.42 2.93 10.75
N GLY A 110 -2.33 2.92 11.51
CA GLY A 110 -1.08 2.27 11.07
C GLY A 110 -1.26 0.76 10.89
N ALA A 111 -1.90 0.09 11.85
CA ALA A 111 -2.16 -1.35 11.76
C ALA A 111 -3.16 -1.68 10.64
N VAL A 112 -4.31 -1.00 10.60
CA VAL A 112 -5.35 -1.20 9.58
C VAL A 112 -4.76 -0.95 8.17
N GLY A 113 -4.02 0.14 7.99
CA GLY A 113 -3.43 0.49 6.70
C GLY A 113 -2.43 -0.55 6.20
N GLY A 114 -1.57 -1.07 7.10
CA GLY A 114 -0.57 -2.09 6.78
C GLY A 114 -1.18 -3.46 6.48
N PHE A 115 -2.14 -3.92 7.29
CA PHE A 115 -2.82 -5.19 7.02
C PHE A 115 -3.67 -5.14 5.75
N ALA A 116 -4.33 -4.01 5.49
CA ALA A 116 -5.05 -3.82 4.23
C ALA A 116 -4.09 -3.85 3.02
N ALA A 117 -2.89 -3.26 3.14
CA ALA A 117 -1.87 -3.30 2.09
C ALA A 117 -1.41 -4.74 1.80
N LEU A 118 -1.16 -5.54 2.86
CA LEU A 118 -0.78 -6.95 2.74
C LEU A 118 -1.92 -7.80 2.13
N GLY A 119 -3.16 -7.56 2.55
CA GLY A 119 -4.32 -8.23 1.97
C GLY A 119 -4.50 -7.91 0.48
N ALA A 120 -4.32 -6.64 0.09
CA ALA A 120 -4.37 -6.23 -1.31
C ALA A 120 -3.26 -6.87 -2.15
N LEU A 121 -2.05 -7.01 -1.58
CA LEU A 121 -0.94 -7.74 -2.20
C LEU A 121 -1.29 -9.21 -2.42
N LEU A 122 -1.80 -9.90 -1.39
CA LEU A 122 -2.22 -11.30 -1.48
C LEU A 122 -3.33 -11.50 -2.51
N ALA A 123 -4.38 -10.67 -2.47
CA ALA A 123 -5.46 -10.72 -3.46
C ALA A 123 -4.93 -10.46 -4.88
N GLY A 124 -3.91 -9.61 -5.03
CA GLY A 124 -3.21 -9.41 -6.29
C GLY A 124 -2.49 -10.66 -6.78
N ALA A 125 -1.82 -11.40 -5.90
CA ALA A 125 -1.18 -12.67 -6.24
C ALA A 125 -2.20 -13.73 -6.67
N VAL A 126 -3.35 -13.82 -5.98
CA VAL A 126 -4.45 -14.74 -6.32
C VAL A 126 -5.03 -14.44 -7.71
N LEU A 127 -5.17 -13.16 -8.09
CA LEU A 127 -5.67 -12.77 -9.42
C LEU A 127 -4.68 -13.06 -10.57
N GLY A 128 -3.39 -13.23 -10.24
CA GLY A 128 -2.33 -13.52 -11.20
C GLY A 128 -1.94 -15.00 -11.30
N ALA A 129 -2.47 -15.83 -10.41
CA ALA A 129 -2.32 -17.29 -10.43
C ALA A 129 -3.35 -17.93 -11.37
#